data_AF-A0A8H6C3D2-F1
#
_entry.id   AF-A0A8H6C3D2-F1
#
_cell.length_a   1.000
_cell.length_b   1.000
_cell.length_c   1.000
_cell.angle_alpha   90.00
_cell.angle_beta   90.00
_cell.angle_gamma   90.00
#
_symmetry.space_group_name_H-M   'P 1'
#
loop_
_entity.id
_entity.type
_entity.pdbx_description
1 polymer ?
#
loop_
_entity_poly.entity_id
_entity_poly.type
_entity_poly.pdbx_seq_one_letter_code
_entity_poly.pdbx_strand_id
1 'polypeptide(L)'
;MVNPELTVKTLQLLIIGKSFFNIDSGLSMYNDYIQNVSSQINPETKKSSKGLLTESIILGFLINNDREFASLIFDKAIENQIIKDELEISQIKKIFKIYSDCFIDNEIWENHAQLKMIDVALKYIENIDSIKY
;
A
#
# COMPACT_ATOMS: atom_id res chain seq x y z
N MET A 1 -21.17 -8.00 -5.80
CA MET A 1 -21.15 -7.15 -7.01
C MET A 1 -20.25 -5.97 -6.73
N VAL A 2 -19.17 -5.86 -7.50
CA VAL A 2 -18.17 -4.78 -7.40
C VAL A 2 -18.81 -3.49 -7.92
N ASN A 3 -18.79 -2.41 -7.15
CA ASN A 3 -19.32 -1.11 -7.62
C ASN A 3 -18.35 -0.56 -8.70
N PRO A 4 -18.76 -0.47 -9.98
CA PRO A 4 -17.89 -0.01 -11.07
C PRO A 4 -17.48 1.47 -10.96
N GLU A 5 -18.09 2.22 -10.05
CA GLU A 5 -17.89 3.67 -9.92
C GLU A 5 -16.74 4.06 -8.97
N LEU A 6 -16.12 3.11 -8.26
CA LEU A 6 -15.05 3.45 -7.33
C LEU A 6 -13.76 3.78 -8.09
N THR A 7 -13.30 5.01 -7.93
CA THR A 7 -12.00 5.44 -8.46
C THR A 7 -10.85 4.72 -7.75
N VAL A 8 -9.69 4.60 -8.41
CA VAL A 8 -8.47 4.02 -7.79
C VAL A 8 -8.13 4.71 -6.48
N LYS A 9 -8.30 6.04 -6.40
CA LYS A 9 -8.08 6.82 -5.18
C LYS A 9 -9.00 6.36 -4.05
N THR A 10 -10.30 6.25 -4.33
CA THR A 10 -11.27 5.75 -3.35
C THR A 10 -10.92 4.34 -2.88
N LEU A 11 -10.45 3.47 -3.78
CA LEU A 11 -10.01 2.11 -3.43
C LEU A 11 -8.80 2.13 -2.50
N GLN A 12 -7.78 2.95 -2.77
CA GLN A 12 -6.60 3.09 -1.90
C GLN A 12 -7.00 3.56 -0.50
N LEU A 13 -7.86 4.59 -0.39
CA LEU A 13 -8.38 5.09 0.89
C LEU A 13 -9.12 3.99 1.66
N LEU A 14 -9.98 3.25 0.97
CA LEU A 14 -10.75 2.16 1.57
C LEU A 14 -9.85 1.00 2.01
N ILE A 15 -8.83 0.63 1.22
CA ILE A 15 -7.88 -0.42 1.58
C ILE A 15 -7.14 -0.03 2.86
N ILE A 16 -6.53 1.15 2.91
CA ILE A 16 -5.76 1.61 4.08
C ILE A 16 -6.68 1.78 5.30
N GLY A 17 -7.80 2.48 5.13
CA GLY A 17 -8.75 2.72 6.22
C GLY A 17 -9.34 1.43 6.77
N LYS A 18 -9.72 0.48 5.92
CA LYS A 18 -10.18 -0.85 6.37
C LYS A 18 -9.06 -1.59 7.08
N SER A 19 -7.84 -1.58 6.55
CA SER A 19 -6.69 -2.26 7.14
C SER A 19 -6.36 -1.77 8.55
N PHE A 20 -6.59 -0.48 8.82
CA PHE A 20 -6.43 0.10 10.15
C PHE A 20 -7.42 -0.46 11.18
N PHE A 21 -8.67 -0.69 10.79
CA PHE A 21 -9.70 -1.24 11.70
C PHE A 21 -9.72 -2.77 11.74
N ASN A 22 -9.49 -3.41 10.60
CA ASN A 22 -9.50 -4.85 10.42
C ASN A 22 -8.71 -5.20 9.15
N ILE A 23 -7.55 -5.82 9.34
CA ILE A 23 -6.63 -6.13 8.24
C ILE A 23 -7.25 -7.04 7.17
N ASP A 24 -8.05 -8.03 7.56
CA ASP A 24 -8.73 -8.94 6.64
C ASP A 24 -9.72 -8.21 5.73
N SER A 25 -10.42 -7.19 6.25
CA SER A 25 -11.31 -6.36 5.45
C SER A 25 -10.55 -5.53 4.41
N GLY A 26 -9.34 -5.07 4.74
CA GLY A 26 -8.46 -4.39 3.79
C GLY A 26 -7.97 -5.33 2.70
N LEU A 27 -7.55 -6.53 3.08
CA LEU A 27 -7.09 -7.57 2.16
C LEU A 27 -8.21 -8.03 1.22
N SER A 28 -9.43 -8.22 1.73
CA SER A 28 -10.60 -8.54 0.91
C SER A 28 -10.84 -7.46 -0.15
N MET A 29 -10.80 -6.18 0.25
CA MET A 29 -10.96 -5.04 -0.66
C MET A 29 -9.89 -5.03 -1.76
N TYR A 30 -8.64 -5.32 -1.40
CA TYR A 30 -7.55 -5.44 -2.37
C TYR A 30 -7.82 -6.57 -3.37
N ASN A 31 -8.13 -7.77 -2.88
CA ASN A 31 -8.34 -8.97 -3.72
C ASN A 31 -9.52 -8.81 -4.68
N ASP A 32 -10.60 -8.15 -4.24
CA ASP A 32 -11.80 -7.92 -5.05
C ASP A 32 -11.55 -6.99 -6.25
N TYR A 33 -10.57 -6.10 -6.16
CA TYR A 33 -10.35 -5.03 -7.14
C TYR A 33 -9.04 -5.11 -7.92
N ILE A 34 -8.01 -5.81 -7.41
CA ILE A 34 -6.67 -5.80 -8.03
C ILE A 34 -6.66 -6.31 -9.48
N GLN A 35 -7.54 -7.24 -9.83
CA GLN A 35 -7.65 -7.75 -11.19
C GLN A 35 -8.45 -6.84 -12.13
N ASN A 36 -9.22 -5.90 -11.57
CA ASN A 36 -10.14 -5.03 -12.30
C ASN A 36 -9.56 -3.65 -12.61
N VAL A 37 -8.36 -3.33 -12.10
CA VAL A 37 -7.69 -2.05 -12.35
C VAL A 37 -6.54 -2.17 -13.34
N SER A 38 -6.20 -1.04 -13.96
CA SER A 38 -5.19 -0.99 -15.01
C SER A 38 -3.78 -1.33 -14.50
N SER A 39 -3.08 -2.15 -15.27
CA SER A 39 -1.63 -2.40 -15.13
C SER A 39 -0.79 -1.43 -15.97
N GLN A 40 -1.40 -0.47 -16.66
CA GLN A 40 -0.68 0.52 -17.46
C GLN A 40 0.01 1.53 -16.54
N ILE A 41 1.31 1.71 -16.74
CA ILE A 41 2.09 2.71 -16.02
C ILE A 41 1.66 4.10 -16.45
N ASN A 42 1.29 4.94 -15.49
CA ASN A 42 1.10 6.35 -15.73
C ASN A 42 2.47 7.02 -15.97
N PRO A 43 2.66 7.77 -17.07
CA PRO A 43 3.95 8.35 -17.44
C PRO A 43 4.44 9.45 -16.49
N GLU A 44 3.54 10.11 -15.77
CA GLU A 44 3.85 11.19 -14.80
C GLU A 44 4.26 10.57 -13.46
N THR A 45 3.42 9.68 -12.94
CA THR A 45 3.59 9.12 -11.58
C THR A 45 4.53 7.91 -11.54
N LYS A 46 4.77 7.28 -12.70
CA LYS A 46 5.53 6.02 -12.85
C LYS A 46 4.92 4.85 -12.07
N LYS A 47 3.62 4.91 -11.77
CA LYS A 47 2.86 3.84 -11.13
C LYS A 47 1.65 3.46 -11.96
N SER A 48 1.29 2.19 -11.93
CA SER A 48 0.02 1.67 -12.40
C SER A 48 -1.03 1.70 -11.30
N SER A 49 -2.30 1.54 -11.66
CA SER A 49 -3.37 1.38 -10.66
C SER A 49 -3.17 0.12 -9.83
N LYS A 50 -2.68 -0.97 -10.44
CA LYS A 50 -2.32 -2.20 -9.71
C LYS A 50 -1.20 -1.95 -8.70
N GLY A 51 -0.18 -1.18 -9.07
CA GLY A 51 0.90 -0.78 -8.16
C GLY A 51 0.40 0.06 -7.00
N LEU A 52 -0.47 1.04 -7.26
CA LEU A 52 -1.07 1.89 -6.22
C LEU A 52 -1.90 1.08 -5.22
N LEU A 53 -2.73 0.13 -5.66
CA LEU A 53 -3.49 -0.73 -4.76
C LEU A 53 -2.58 -1.70 -3.98
N THR A 54 -1.55 -2.25 -4.62
CA THR A 54 -0.57 -3.14 -3.99
C THR A 54 0.22 -2.41 -2.90
N GLU A 55 0.65 -1.19 -3.19
CA GLU A 55 1.30 -0.30 -2.22
C GLU A 55 0.39 0.01 -1.02
N SER A 56 -0.90 0.25 -1.27
CA SER A 56 -1.88 0.58 -0.23
C SER A 56 -2.11 -0.58 0.73
N ILE A 57 -2.22 -1.82 0.23
CA ILE A 57 -2.38 -2.99 1.11
C ILE A 57 -1.10 -3.32 1.87
N ILE A 58 0.08 -3.17 1.23
CA ILE A 58 1.38 -3.30 1.92
C ILE A 58 1.46 -2.32 3.09
N LEU A 59 1.10 -1.05 2.86
CA LEU A 59 1.06 -0.05 3.92
C LEU A 59 0.07 -0.45 5.03
N GLY A 60 -1.09 -1.00 4.68
CA GLY A 60 -2.06 -1.55 5.62
C GLY A 60 -1.47 -2.61 6.56
N PHE A 61 -0.74 -3.59 6.03
CA PHE A 61 -0.06 -4.61 6.85
C PHE A 61 1.06 -4.02 7.71
N LEU A 62 1.82 -3.06 7.18
CA LEU A 62 2.90 -2.43 7.93
C LEU A 62 2.41 -1.55 9.08
N ILE A 63 1.24 -0.90 8.98
CA ILE A 63 0.58 -0.22 10.12
C ILE A 63 0.16 -1.21 11.22
N ASN A 64 0.02 -2.49 10.89
CA ASN A 64 -0.30 -3.57 11.81
C ASN A 64 0.94 -4.37 12.26
N ASN A 65 2.16 -3.84 12.03
CA ASN A 65 3.44 -4.49 12.37
C ASN A 65 3.69 -5.84 11.64
N ASP A 66 2.93 -6.14 10.59
CA ASP A 66 3.02 -7.40 9.87
C ASP A 66 3.90 -7.26 8.62
N ARG A 67 5.19 -7.09 8.86
CA ARG A 67 6.18 -6.95 7.77
C ARG A 67 6.30 -8.22 6.94
N GLU A 68 6.18 -9.39 7.56
CA GLU A 68 6.34 -10.67 6.87
C GLU A 68 5.24 -10.85 5.81
N PHE A 69 3.99 -10.60 6.18
CA PHE A 69 2.89 -10.71 5.23
C PHE A 69 2.92 -9.59 4.18
N ALA A 70 3.33 -8.37 4.56
CA ALA A 70 3.56 -7.30 3.60
C ALA A 70 4.62 -7.69 2.54
N SER A 71 5.73 -8.31 2.96
CA SER A 71 6.76 -8.82 2.06
C SER A 71 6.22 -9.94 1.16
N LEU A 72 5.43 -10.87 1.71
CA LEU A 72 4.79 -11.93 0.93
C LEU A 72 3.87 -11.37 -0.16
N ILE A 73 3.05 -10.36 0.14
CA ILE A 73 2.20 -9.70 -0.86
C ILE A 73 3.05 -9.08 -1.96
N PHE A 74 4.11 -8.38 -1.58
CA PHE A 74 5.01 -7.73 -2.53
C PHE A 74 5.66 -8.74 -3.49
N ASP A 75 6.22 -9.83 -2.94
CA ASP A 75 6.86 -10.87 -3.73
C ASP A 75 5.84 -11.56 -4.66
N LYS A 76 4.65 -11.89 -4.15
CA LYS A 76 3.58 -12.47 -4.96
C LYS A 76 3.06 -11.53 -6.04
N ALA A 77 3.07 -10.21 -5.81
CA ALA A 77 2.68 -9.24 -6.82
C ALA A 77 3.69 -9.20 -7.98
N ILE A 78 4.99 -9.37 -7.70
CA ILE A 78 6.03 -9.47 -8.73
C ILE A 78 5.94 -10.81 -9.46
N GLU A 79 5.90 -11.92 -8.71
CA GLU A 79 5.85 -13.27 -9.29
C GLU A 79 4.66 -13.44 -10.25
N ASN A 80 3.49 -12.91 -9.86
CA ASN A 80 2.27 -12.99 -10.66
C ASN A 80 2.12 -11.85 -11.69
N GLN A 81 3.16 -11.03 -11.91
CA GLN A 81 3.15 -9.94 -12.89
C GLN A 81 2.03 -8.90 -12.66
N ILE A 82 1.60 -8.72 -11.40
CA ILE A 82 0.68 -7.65 -10.99
C ILE A 82 1.40 -6.31 -11.07
N ILE A 83 2.67 -6.28 -10.61
CA ILE A 83 3.62 -5.19 -10.79
C ILE A 83 4.85 -5.73 -11.53
N LYS A 84 5.32 -5.00 -12.54
CA LYS A 84 6.43 -5.46 -13.41
C LYS A 84 7.44 -4.38 -13.77
N ASP A 85 7.08 -3.12 -13.56
CA ASP A 85 7.97 -1.99 -13.86
C ASP A 85 8.98 -1.83 -12.73
N GLU A 86 10.27 -1.77 -13.07
CA GLU A 86 11.35 -1.71 -12.08
C GLU A 86 11.30 -0.46 -11.20
N LEU A 87 10.85 0.66 -11.77
CA LEU A 87 10.73 1.91 -11.03
C LEU A 87 9.54 1.86 -10.07
N GLU A 88 8.40 1.33 -10.50
CA GLU A 88 7.24 1.04 -9.64
C GLU A 88 7.63 0.12 -8.47
N ILE A 89 8.33 -0.99 -8.76
CA ILE A 89 8.86 -1.94 -7.76
C ILE A 89 9.78 -1.22 -6.77
N SER A 90 10.70 -0.40 -7.27
CA SER A 90 11.64 0.39 -6.45
C SER A 90 10.92 1.38 -5.55
N GLN A 91 9.85 2.01 -6.04
CA GLN A 91 9.04 2.94 -5.26
C GLN A 91 8.31 2.22 -4.11
N ILE A 92 7.71 1.05 -4.35
CA ILE A 92 7.04 0.27 -3.29
C ILE A 92 8.05 -0.21 -2.24
N LYS A 93 9.26 -0.62 -2.65
CA LYS A 93 10.34 -0.98 -1.70
C LYS A 93 10.69 0.15 -0.72
N LYS A 94 10.50 1.42 -1.10
CA LYS A 94 10.75 2.54 -0.19
C LYS A 94 9.83 2.51 1.03
N ILE A 95 8.63 1.95 0.94
CA ILE A 95 7.73 1.83 2.09
C ILE A 95 8.30 0.87 3.14
N PHE A 96 8.87 -0.26 2.73
CA PHE A 96 9.55 -1.17 3.67
C PHE A 96 10.74 -0.50 4.35
N LYS A 97 11.47 0.37 3.64
CA LYS A 97 12.54 1.16 4.25
C LYS A 97 11.98 2.14 5.29
N ILE A 98 10.94 2.90 4.94
CA ILE A 98 10.28 3.83 5.86
C ILE A 98 9.79 3.10 7.12
N TYR A 99 9.23 1.91 6.97
CA TYR A 99 8.85 1.06 8.09
C TYR A 99 10.04 0.72 8.99
N SER A 100 11.15 0.25 8.43
CA SER A 100 12.36 -0.03 9.22
C SER A 100 12.87 1.22 9.94
N ASP A 101 12.82 2.38 9.28
CA ASP A 101 13.27 3.65 9.84
C ASP A 101 12.33 4.18 10.96
N CYS A 102 11.14 3.59 11.16
CA CYS A 102 10.25 3.96 12.25
C CYS A 102 10.73 3.45 13.62
N PHE A 103 11.47 2.34 13.65
CA PHE A 103 11.98 1.73 14.87
C PHE A 103 13.21 2.48 15.39
N ILE A 104 13.23 2.73 16.69
CA ILE A 104 14.42 3.17 17.43
C ILE A 104 15.00 1.96 18.17
N ASP A 105 16.31 1.96 18.42
CA ASP A 105 16.98 0.87 19.14
C ASP A 105 16.28 0.55 20.48
N ASN A 106 16.01 -0.74 20.69
CA ASN A 106 15.33 -1.30 21.88
C ASN A 106 13.88 -0.81 22.09
N GLU A 107 13.22 -0.30 21.06
CA GLU A 107 11.83 0.16 21.14
C GLU A 107 10.81 -0.96 20.91
N ILE A 108 9.68 -0.88 21.61
CA ILE A 108 8.49 -1.71 21.39
C ILE A 108 7.56 -1.00 20.42
N TRP A 109 6.97 -1.74 19.48
CA TRP A 109 6.15 -1.25 18.37
C TRP A 109 5.07 -0.22 18.78
N GLU A 110 4.30 -0.51 19.82
CA GLU A 110 3.10 0.24 20.22
C GLU A 110 3.37 1.67 20.73
N ASN A 111 4.64 2.04 20.94
CA ASN A 111 5.00 3.35 21.48
C ASN A 111 5.17 4.42 20.39
N HIS A 112 6.32 4.51 19.69
CA HIS A 112 6.49 5.47 18.58
C HIS A 112 6.38 4.85 17.19
N ALA A 113 6.87 3.63 16.99
CA ALA A 113 6.97 3.06 15.65
C ALA A 113 5.58 2.95 14.99
N GLN A 114 4.57 2.52 15.74
CA GLN A 114 3.19 2.49 15.28
C GLN A 114 2.66 3.89 14.93
N LEU A 115 2.85 4.89 15.80
CA LEU A 115 2.39 6.27 15.56
C LEU A 115 3.06 6.87 14.32
N LYS A 116 4.37 6.66 14.13
CA LYS A 116 5.08 7.09 12.92
C LYS A 116 4.54 6.42 11.67
N MET A 117 4.21 5.13 11.72
CA MET A 117 3.62 4.44 10.57
C MET A 117 2.19 4.88 10.27
N ILE A 118 1.40 5.22 11.30
CA ILE A 118 0.10 5.87 11.11
C ILE A 118 0.30 7.24 10.43
N ASP A 119 1.27 8.04 10.87
CA ASP A 119 1.58 9.33 10.22
C ASP A 119 2.02 9.17 8.76
N VAL A 120 2.78 8.11 8.44
CA VAL A 120 3.15 7.77 7.05
C VAL A 120 1.90 7.45 6.23
N ALA A 121 0.95 6.69 6.80
CA ALA A 121 -0.32 6.37 6.15
C ALA A 121 -1.21 7.59 5.94
N LEU A 122 -1.31 8.47 6.94
CA LEU A 122 -2.04 9.73 6.83
C LEU A 122 -1.42 10.62 5.75
N LYS A 123 -0.10 10.78 5.74
CA LYS A 123 0.61 11.51 4.68
C LYS A 123 0.39 10.88 3.31
N TYR A 124 0.36 9.56 3.20
CA TYR A 124 0.05 8.86 1.95
C TYR A 124 -1.37 9.23 1.46
N ILE A 125 -2.35 9.22 2.37
CA ILE A 125 -3.74 9.58 2.10
C ILE A 125 -3.88 11.06 1.71
N GLU A 126 -3.28 11.97 2.45
CA GLU A 126 -3.29 13.42 2.17
C GLU A 126 -2.66 13.75 0.82
N ASN A 127 -1.64 12.98 0.43
CA ASN A 127 -0.90 13.17 -0.81
C ASN A 127 -1.40 12.26 -1.95
N ILE A 128 -2.57 11.64 -1.81
CA ILE A 128 -3.14 10.81 -2.87
C ILE A 128 -3.45 11.63 -4.14
N ASP A 129 -3.65 12.94 -3.97
CA ASP A 129 -3.78 13.93 -5.04
C ASP A 129 -2.46 14.66 -5.36
N SER A 130 -1.51 14.65 -4.43
CA SER A 130 -0.17 15.28 -4.55
C SER A 130 0.86 14.37 -5.19
N ILE A 131 0.49 13.17 -5.63
CA ILE A 131 1.21 12.48 -6.70
C ILE A 131 1.00 13.35 -7.95
N LYS A 132 1.79 14.42 -8.01
CA LYS A 132 1.67 15.48 -9.01
C LYS A 132 1.80 14.85 -10.40
N TYR A 133 0.74 15.05 -11.18
CA TYR A 133 0.72 15.02 -12.63
C TYR A 133 1.92 15.79 -13.21
#